data_AF-A0A0C2WZ96-F1
#
_entry.id   AF-A0A0C2WZ96-F1
#
_cell.length_a   1.000
_cell.length_b   1.000
_cell.length_c   1.000
_cell.angle_alpha   90.00
_cell.angle_beta   90.00
_cell.angle_gamma   90.00
#
_symmetry.space_group_name_H-M   'P 1'
#
loop_
_entity.id
_entity.type
_entity.pdbx_description
1 polymer ?
#
loop_
_entity_poly.entity_id
_entity_poly.type
_entity_poly.pdbx_seq_one_letter_code
_entity_poly.pdbx_strand_id
1 'polypeptide(L)'
;MYKWARLGAVNRNRAFYRTLLFLLTIPVCRAVLVNRTIDSNLGDPVTGFVPIYQPPQSFWVSQPCSGCFIQPDTAKAFDGTWMAATYVPGLQSVNVTLRFTGVAVWVFFILANANTYAADMTTITEVDIILDGNYVGNFSHDPDTNMQDLTYNATIFSTIGLANTSHELVIGTNGIYNYSYLNFDWAIYTADINALPSQSASTAFTSTTDSSSVASTASPTPTPQGSSSKIGVIVGSTLGGLAVIALALVFLVRHLRRAPPVRYKKDEGMLDIDVPQPHQPYRKREIPVSVHEPTQRKADRLREERQRDINELIQSAQRELDNLRPDRNAGSAGEIDGPPAAGPSRPTPGLASLRNEMQQLRDQIEYLHARRESDLALALSNGPLPPAYTQQ
;
A
#
# COMPACT_ATOMS: atom_id res chain seq x y z
N MET A 1 -0.48 9.94 80.52
CA MET A 1 0.33 9.17 79.55
C MET A 1 -0.07 9.58 78.14
N TYR A 2 0.82 10.27 77.42
CA TYR A 2 0.57 10.84 76.10
C TYR A 2 0.50 9.75 75.02
N LYS A 3 -0.61 9.67 74.27
CA LYS A 3 -0.68 8.86 73.03
C LYS A 3 -0.31 9.73 71.84
N TRP A 4 0.85 9.41 71.27
CA TRP A 4 1.30 9.86 69.96
C TRP A 4 0.47 9.20 68.86
N ALA A 5 -0.11 10.00 67.96
CA ALA A 5 -0.61 9.53 66.68
C ALA A 5 -0.55 10.68 65.65
N ARG A 6 0.63 10.92 65.11
CA ARG A 6 0.79 11.56 63.79
C ARG A 6 1.74 10.70 62.97
N LEU A 7 1.56 10.77 61.65
CA LEU A 7 2.30 10.12 60.56
C LEU A 7 1.63 8.84 60.01
N GLY A 8 0.87 9.04 58.94
CA GLY A 8 0.40 7.95 58.07
C GLY A 8 -0.15 8.42 56.72
N ALA A 9 -0.59 9.67 56.59
CA ALA A 9 -1.31 10.13 55.39
C ALA A 9 -0.43 10.63 54.23
N VAL A 10 0.87 10.91 54.44
CA VAL A 10 1.72 11.57 53.42
C VAL A 10 2.24 10.59 52.34
N ASN A 11 2.25 9.28 52.61
CA ASN A 11 2.94 8.31 51.73
C ASN A 11 2.11 7.88 50.50
N ARG A 12 0.79 8.04 50.53
CA ARG A 12 -0.13 7.50 49.51
C ARG A 12 -0.13 8.31 48.21
N ASN A 13 0.05 9.63 48.31
CA ASN A 13 0.12 10.50 47.12
C ASN A 13 1.45 10.32 46.38
N ARG A 14 2.53 10.00 47.09
CA ARG A 14 3.87 9.85 46.51
C ARG A 14 3.98 8.63 45.59
N ALA A 15 3.32 7.53 45.95
CA ALA A 15 3.20 6.35 45.09
C ALA A 15 2.38 6.67 43.83
N PHE A 16 1.26 7.38 43.96
CA PHE A 16 0.42 7.77 42.83
C PHE A 16 1.15 8.66 41.82
N TYR A 17 1.85 9.70 42.28
CA TYR A 17 2.66 10.56 41.42
C TYR A 17 3.85 9.81 40.81
N ARG A 18 4.45 8.85 41.51
CA ARG A 18 5.50 7.98 40.94
C ARG A 18 4.96 7.10 39.82
N THR A 19 3.83 6.44 40.00
CA THR A 19 3.22 5.61 38.95
C THR A 19 2.78 6.44 37.75
N LEU A 20 2.20 7.62 37.98
CA LEU A 20 1.82 8.56 36.92
C LEU A 20 3.04 9.08 36.16
N LEU A 21 4.13 9.41 36.86
CA LEU A 21 5.41 9.82 36.26
C LEU A 21 6.02 8.67 35.43
N PHE A 22 5.99 7.42 35.93
CA PHE A 22 6.45 6.25 35.20
C PHE A 22 5.66 6.00 33.89
N LEU A 23 4.34 6.25 33.91
CA LEU A 23 3.50 6.16 32.70
C LEU A 23 3.78 7.30 31.69
N LEU A 24 4.14 8.49 32.17
CA LEU A 24 4.55 9.65 31.35
C LEU A 24 5.97 9.51 30.78
N THR A 25 6.81 8.65 31.34
CA THR A 25 8.17 8.36 30.84
C THR A 25 8.24 7.21 29.85
N ILE A 26 7.14 6.54 29.52
CA ILE A 26 7.15 5.53 28.45
C ILE A 26 7.40 6.29 27.12
N PRO A 27 8.54 6.08 26.45
CA PRO A 27 8.79 6.72 25.17
C PRO A 27 7.71 6.24 24.20
N VAL A 28 6.87 7.16 23.73
CA VAL A 28 5.92 6.87 22.66
C VAL A 28 6.74 6.75 21.38
N CYS A 29 7.08 5.53 20.97
CA CYS A 29 7.64 5.27 19.66
C CYS A 29 6.62 5.73 18.61
N ARG A 30 6.97 6.75 17.84
CA ARG A 30 6.16 7.21 16.71
C ARG A 30 6.73 6.64 15.43
N ALA A 31 6.09 5.59 14.90
CA ALA A 31 6.28 5.17 13.52
C ALA A 31 5.42 6.06 12.61
N VAL A 32 5.94 6.45 11.45
CA VAL A 32 5.15 7.08 10.39
C VAL A 32 5.17 6.15 9.20
N LEU A 33 4.08 5.41 9.05
CA LEU A 33 3.92 4.43 7.99
C LEU A 33 3.33 5.11 6.76
N VAL A 34 3.98 4.91 5.61
CA VAL A 34 3.55 5.44 4.32
C VAL A 34 3.54 4.30 3.31
N ASN A 35 2.42 4.13 2.61
CA ASN A 35 2.32 3.20 1.50
C ASN A 35 2.92 3.80 0.23
N ARG A 36 3.68 3.01 -0.51
CA ARG A 36 4.33 3.37 -1.77
C ARG A 36 4.13 2.25 -2.78
N THR A 37 3.94 2.62 -4.04
CA THR A 37 3.70 1.68 -5.13
C THR A 37 4.97 1.44 -5.95
N ILE A 38 5.02 0.28 -6.59
CA ILE A 38 6.02 -0.09 -7.60
C ILE A 38 5.22 -0.60 -8.79
N ASP A 39 5.17 0.20 -9.84
CA ASP A 39 4.54 -0.17 -11.11
C ASP A 39 5.46 -1.08 -11.94
N SER A 40 4.89 -1.93 -12.80
CA SER A 40 5.66 -2.85 -13.64
C SER A 40 6.67 -2.17 -14.56
N ASN A 41 6.32 -1.05 -15.20
CA ASN A 41 7.16 -0.41 -16.19
C ASN A 41 7.73 0.93 -15.72
N LEU A 42 6.93 1.69 -14.99
CA LEU A 42 7.25 3.01 -14.45
C LEU A 42 8.02 2.91 -13.14
N GLY A 43 7.92 1.78 -12.43
CA GLY A 43 8.64 1.52 -11.19
C GLY A 43 8.10 2.28 -9.98
N ASP A 44 8.96 2.47 -8.99
CA ASP A 44 8.69 3.26 -7.79
C ASP A 44 8.93 4.75 -8.07
N PRO A 45 7.89 5.61 -8.02
CA PRO A 45 8.03 7.03 -8.32
C PRO A 45 8.87 7.81 -7.29
N VAL A 46 9.10 7.25 -6.10
CA VAL A 46 9.89 7.89 -5.03
C VAL A 46 11.37 7.56 -5.17
N THR A 47 11.70 6.31 -5.50
CA THR A 47 13.10 5.85 -5.57
C THR A 47 13.66 5.79 -6.98
N GLY A 48 12.79 5.79 -8.00
CA GLY A 48 13.16 5.56 -9.40
C GLY A 48 13.54 4.10 -9.70
N PHE A 49 13.36 3.18 -8.74
CA PHE A 49 13.61 1.77 -8.95
C PHE A 49 12.56 1.18 -9.90
N VAL A 50 13.00 0.53 -10.97
CA VAL A 50 12.15 -0.23 -11.88
C VAL A 50 12.39 -1.73 -11.63
N PRO A 51 11.33 -2.56 -11.59
CA PRO A 51 11.47 -4.01 -11.44
C PRO A 51 12.50 -4.62 -12.39
N ILE A 52 13.24 -5.61 -11.88
CA ILE A 52 14.25 -6.31 -12.66
C ILE A 52 13.65 -7.59 -13.20
N TYR A 53 13.61 -7.70 -14.53
CA TYR A 53 13.08 -8.86 -15.24
C TYR A 53 14.20 -9.73 -15.77
N GLN A 54 14.14 -11.02 -15.46
CA GLN A 54 15.10 -12.02 -15.90
C GLN A 54 14.37 -13.19 -16.57
N PRO A 55 14.91 -13.71 -17.69
CA PRO A 55 15.99 -13.14 -18.49
C PRO A 55 15.54 -11.80 -19.15
N PRO A 56 16.44 -10.97 -19.70
CA PRO A 56 16.09 -9.66 -20.23
C PRO A 56 15.10 -9.68 -21.42
N GLN A 57 14.79 -8.48 -21.93
CA GLN A 57 13.68 -8.07 -22.84
C GLN A 57 13.23 -8.99 -23.99
N SER A 58 13.94 -10.05 -24.37
CA SER A 58 13.41 -11.06 -25.30
C SER A 58 12.38 -11.99 -24.65
N PHE A 59 12.34 -12.10 -23.32
CA PHE A 59 11.43 -13.00 -22.59
C PHE A 59 10.26 -12.29 -21.90
N TRP A 60 10.46 -11.02 -21.52
CA TRP A 60 9.44 -10.20 -20.88
C TRP A 60 8.95 -9.12 -21.84
N VAL A 61 7.64 -9.07 -22.02
CA VAL A 61 6.98 -8.23 -23.02
C VAL A 61 6.05 -7.24 -22.32
N SER A 62 6.18 -5.96 -22.71
CA SER A 62 5.32 -4.86 -22.28
C SER A 62 4.22 -4.56 -23.31
N GLN A 63 3.34 -3.63 -22.97
CA GLN A 63 2.24 -3.20 -23.84
C GLN A 63 2.62 -2.18 -24.92
N PRO A 64 1.77 -2.02 -25.96
CA PRO A 64 0.87 -3.03 -26.50
C PRO A 64 1.68 -4.03 -27.34
N CYS A 65 1.53 -5.33 -27.07
CA CYS A 65 2.20 -6.36 -27.85
C CYS A 65 1.25 -6.94 -28.90
N SER A 66 1.44 -6.52 -30.16
CA SER A 66 0.58 -6.88 -31.29
C SER A 66 0.56 -8.38 -31.61
N GLY A 67 1.55 -9.14 -31.15
CA GLY A 67 1.65 -10.60 -31.31
C GLY A 67 1.24 -11.41 -30.08
N CYS A 68 0.90 -10.77 -28.96
CA CYS A 68 0.44 -11.48 -27.78
C CYS A 68 -1.04 -11.87 -27.93
N PHE A 69 -1.36 -13.08 -27.50
CA PHE A 69 -2.74 -13.56 -27.47
C PHE A 69 -3.47 -13.16 -26.20
N ILE A 70 -2.81 -13.23 -25.05
CA ILE A 70 -3.33 -12.68 -23.79
C ILE A 70 -3.06 -11.18 -23.83
N GLN A 71 -4.12 -10.39 -23.90
CA GLN A 71 -4.07 -8.93 -23.97
C GLN A 71 -4.90 -8.37 -22.82
N PRO A 72 -4.25 -8.00 -21.70
CA PRO A 72 -4.95 -7.26 -20.67
C PRO A 72 -5.45 -5.90 -21.17
N ASP A 73 -6.49 -5.44 -20.51
CA ASP A 73 -7.15 -4.17 -20.72
C ASP A 73 -6.35 -3.09 -19.98
N THR A 74 -5.83 -2.13 -20.75
CA THR A 74 -5.00 -1.04 -20.22
C THR A 74 -5.77 -0.15 -19.25
N ALA A 75 -7.10 -0.08 -19.34
CA ALA A 75 -7.92 0.68 -18.40
C ALA A 75 -8.06 -0.01 -17.03
N LYS A 76 -7.77 -1.31 -16.94
CA LYS A 76 -7.90 -2.12 -15.72
C LYS A 76 -6.56 -2.42 -15.04
N ALA A 77 -5.46 -2.31 -15.77
CA ALA A 77 -4.10 -2.44 -15.24
C ALA A 77 -3.68 -1.19 -14.45
N PHE A 78 -2.81 -1.37 -13.46
CA PHE A 78 -2.32 -0.25 -12.66
C PHE A 78 -1.45 0.68 -13.50
N ASP A 79 -1.78 1.99 -13.46
CA ASP A 79 -1.22 3.02 -14.34
C ASP A 79 -1.19 2.66 -15.84
N GLY A 80 -2.06 1.71 -16.23
CA GLY A 80 -2.12 1.17 -17.58
C GLY A 80 -0.83 0.49 -18.02
N THR A 81 -0.05 -0.11 -17.12
CA THR A 81 1.17 -0.86 -17.49
C THR A 81 1.14 -2.30 -16.97
N TRP A 82 1.81 -3.23 -17.66
CA TRP A 82 2.10 -4.59 -17.15
C TRP A 82 3.34 -5.13 -17.87
N MET A 83 3.98 -6.12 -17.25
CA MET A 83 5.06 -6.89 -17.86
C MET A 83 4.77 -8.38 -17.74
N ALA A 84 4.76 -9.08 -18.88
CA ALA A 84 4.38 -10.49 -18.95
C ALA A 84 5.48 -11.37 -19.54
N ALA A 85 5.53 -12.62 -19.10
CA ALA A 85 6.41 -13.66 -19.64
C ALA A 85 5.75 -15.03 -19.56
N THR A 86 6.08 -15.91 -20.51
CA THR A 86 5.66 -17.31 -20.47
C THR A 86 6.87 -18.20 -20.23
N TYR A 87 6.83 -18.94 -19.14
CA TYR A 87 7.80 -19.98 -18.81
C TYR A 87 7.46 -21.29 -19.49
N VAL A 88 8.48 -21.92 -20.06
CA VAL A 88 8.43 -23.27 -20.64
C VAL A 88 9.34 -24.18 -19.82
N PRO A 89 8.81 -25.29 -19.27
CA PRO A 89 9.60 -26.23 -18.48
C PRO A 89 10.84 -26.73 -19.21
N GLY A 90 11.98 -26.77 -18.50
CA GLY A 90 13.26 -27.21 -19.06
C GLY A 90 14.02 -26.14 -19.85
N LEU A 91 13.44 -24.95 -20.04
CA LEU A 91 14.16 -23.76 -20.50
C LEU A 91 14.62 -22.91 -19.31
N GLN A 92 15.17 -21.72 -19.60
CA GLN A 92 15.59 -20.78 -18.58
C GLN A 92 14.37 -20.26 -17.78
N SER A 93 14.48 -20.26 -16.44
CA SER A 93 13.48 -19.67 -15.54
C SER A 93 13.26 -18.20 -15.85
N VAL A 94 12.04 -17.72 -15.61
CA VAL A 94 11.68 -16.31 -15.67
C VAL A 94 11.35 -15.79 -14.27
N ASN A 95 11.78 -14.57 -13.98
CA ASN A 95 11.70 -13.98 -12.65
C ASN A 95 11.51 -12.46 -12.75
N VAL A 96 10.68 -11.92 -11.86
CA VAL A 96 10.59 -10.50 -11.54
C VAL A 96 11.17 -10.27 -10.16
N THR A 97 12.03 -9.27 -10.03
CA THR A 97 12.64 -8.89 -8.76
C THR A 97 12.23 -7.48 -8.38
N LEU A 98 11.69 -7.34 -7.17
CA LEU A 98 11.31 -6.08 -6.55
C LEU A 98 12.28 -5.74 -5.42
N ARG A 99 12.59 -4.45 -5.27
CA ARG A 99 13.39 -3.93 -4.15
C ARG A 99 12.63 -2.82 -3.47
N PHE A 100 12.53 -2.89 -2.14
CA PHE A 100 11.83 -1.90 -1.35
C PHE A 100 12.48 -1.74 0.02
N THR A 101 12.25 -0.61 0.69
CA THR A 101 12.61 -0.43 2.10
C THR A 101 11.34 -0.21 2.91
N GLY A 102 10.98 -1.18 3.74
CA GLY A 102 9.69 -1.13 4.42
C GLY A 102 9.43 -2.28 5.38
N VAL A 103 8.26 -2.24 6.02
CA VAL A 103 7.79 -3.18 7.04
C VAL A 103 6.72 -4.15 6.53
N ALA A 104 6.24 -3.95 5.30
CA ALA A 104 5.23 -4.78 4.66
C ALA A 104 5.26 -4.64 3.13
N VAL A 105 4.77 -5.64 2.41
CA VAL A 105 4.61 -5.64 0.95
C VAL A 105 3.40 -6.49 0.52
N TRP A 106 2.70 -6.06 -0.53
CA TRP A 106 1.69 -6.82 -1.26
C TRP A 106 2.00 -6.73 -2.76
N VAL A 107 1.86 -7.84 -3.47
CA VAL A 107 2.18 -7.98 -4.90
C VAL A 107 0.95 -8.42 -5.67
N PHE A 108 0.68 -7.74 -6.78
CA PHE A 108 -0.52 -7.93 -7.59
C PHE A 108 -0.16 -8.35 -9.02
N PHE A 109 -0.77 -9.43 -9.47
CA PHE A 109 -0.67 -9.93 -10.83
C PHE A 109 -2.02 -9.80 -11.55
N ILE A 110 -1.98 -9.86 -12.88
CA ILE A 110 -3.15 -10.06 -13.73
C ILE A 110 -3.21 -11.54 -14.13
N LEU A 111 -4.15 -12.29 -13.56
CA LEU A 111 -4.25 -13.73 -13.78
C LEU A 111 -5.15 -14.05 -14.99
N ALA A 112 -4.78 -15.09 -15.74
CA ALA A 112 -5.56 -15.55 -16.87
C ALA A 112 -6.58 -16.62 -16.43
N ASN A 113 -7.84 -16.46 -16.83
CA ASN A 113 -8.88 -17.50 -16.70
C ASN A 113 -9.43 -17.98 -18.03
N ALA A 114 -9.21 -17.22 -19.11
CA ALA A 114 -10.12 -17.26 -20.23
C ALA A 114 -10.15 -18.59 -20.97
N ASN A 115 -11.38 -19.11 -21.15
CA ASN A 115 -11.70 -20.19 -22.09
C ASN A 115 -11.74 -19.74 -23.57
N THR A 116 -11.43 -18.46 -23.84
CA THR A 116 -11.42 -17.86 -25.18
C THR A 116 -10.06 -17.93 -25.86
N TYR A 117 -9.01 -18.29 -25.12
CA TYR A 117 -7.68 -18.52 -25.66
C TYR A 117 -7.57 -19.93 -26.24
N ALA A 118 -6.81 -20.11 -27.32
CA ALA A 118 -6.68 -21.41 -27.97
C ALA A 118 -6.23 -22.48 -26.96
N ALA A 119 -6.69 -23.73 -27.13
CA ALA A 119 -6.47 -24.83 -26.18
C ALA A 119 -4.98 -25.08 -25.83
N ASP A 120 -4.05 -24.61 -26.66
CA ASP A 120 -2.61 -24.77 -26.49
C ASP A 120 -1.92 -23.59 -25.77
N MET A 121 -2.69 -22.64 -25.21
CA MET A 121 -2.11 -21.49 -24.51
C MET A 121 -1.85 -21.75 -23.03
N THR A 122 -0.70 -21.28 -22.57
CA THR A 122 -0.37 -21.26 -21.14
C THR A 122 -1.13 -20.13 -20.44
N THR A 123 -2.09 -20.50 -19.61
CA THR A 123 -2.88 -19.58 -18.77
C THR A 123 -2.71 -19.83 -17.27
N ILE A 124 -2.13 -20.97 -16.90
CA ILE A 124 -1.74 -21.30 -15.52
C ILE A 124 -0.68 -20.31 -15.05
N THR A 125 -0.74 -19.87 -13.80
CA THR A 125 0.33 -19.10 -13.15
C THR A 125 0.86 -19.91 -11.98
N GLU A 126 2.12 -20.35 -12.04
CA GLU A 126 2.78 -21.03 -10.92
C GLU A 126 4.16 -20.39 -10.69
N VAL A 127 4.40 -19.93 -9.46
CA VAL A 127 5.64 -19.21 -9.09
C VAL A 127 6.09 -19.56 -7.68
N ASP A 128 7.40 -19.60 -7.50
CA ASP A 128 8.06 -19.61 -6.19
C ASP A 128 8.43 -18.18 -5.79
N ILE A 129 8.35 -17.91 -4.49
CA ILE A 129 8.54 -16.59 -3.91
C ILE A 129 9.67 -16.64 -2.88
N ILE A 130 10.66 -15.78 -3.07
CA ILE A 130 11.87 -15.70 -2.26
C ILE A 130 12.01 -14.27 -1.73
N LEU A 131 12.05 -14.10 -0.41
CA LEU A 131 12.28 -12.82 0.26
C LEU A 131 13.63 -12.85 0.97
N ASP A 132 14.51 -11.92 0.63
CA ASP A 132 15.87 -11.79 1.16
C ASP A 132 16.68 -13.08 1.09
N GLY A 133 16.53 -13.81 -0.03
CA GLY A 133 17.19 -15.10 -0.27
C GLY A 133 16.54 -16.30 0.42
N ASN A 134 15.46 -16.10 1.19
CA ASN A 134 14.72 -17.17 1.85
C ASN A 134 13.45 -17.51 1.07
N TYR A 135 13.23 -18.79 0.80
CA TYR A 135 11.95 -19.26 0.26
C TYR A 135 10.83 -18.99 1.27
N VAL A 136 9.82 -18.22 0.87
CA VAL A 136 8.69 -17.80 1.72
C VAL A 136 7.35 -18.40 1.28
N GLY A 137 7.32 -19.10 0.16
CA GLY A 137 6.14 -19.82 -0.31
C GLY A 137 6.07 -19.88 -1.82
N ASN A 138 4.99 -20.45 -2.32
CA ASN A 138 4.64 -20.46 -3.73
C ASN A 138 3.23 -19.90 -3.92
N PHE A 139 2.92 -19.54 -5.16
CA PHE A 139 1.58 -19.19 -5.60
C PHE A 139 1.23 -20.02 -6.83
N SER A 140 0.02 -20.56 -6.86
CA SER A 140 -0.51 -21.28 -8.02
C SER A 140 -1.93 -20.80 -8.32
N HIS A 141 -2.21 -20.58 -9.59
CA HIS A 141 -3.52 -20.24 -10.14
C HIS A 141 -3.81 -21.14 -11.33
N ASP A 142 -4.86 -21.94 -11.18
CA ASP A 142 -5.46 -22.66 -12.28
C ASP A 142 -6.57 -21.79 -12.91
N PRO A 143 -6.60 -21.64 -14.24
CA PRO A 143 -7.56 -20.80 -14.93
C PRO A 143 -9.00 -21.29 -14.70
N ASP A 144 -9.92 -20.41 -14.29
CA ASP A 144 -11.35 -20.75 -14.21
C ASP A 144 -11.94 -20.84 -15.62
N THR A 145 -12.12 -22.08 -16.08
CA THR A 145 -12.71 -22.40 -17.40
C THR A 145 -14.13 -21.84 -17.65
N ASN A 146 -14.83 -21.36 -16.61
CA ASN A 146 -16.14 -20.71 -16.74
C ASN A 146 -16.05 -19.18 -16.87
N MET A 147 -14.88 -18.59 -16.59
CA MET A 147 -14.64 -17.15 -16.73
C MET A 147 -13.89 -16.85 -18.02
N GLN A 148 -14.32 -15.81 -18.74
CA GLN A 148 -13.64 -15.32 -19.95
C GLN A 148 -12.70 -14.16 -19.67
N ASP A 149 -12.82 -13.54 -18.49
CA ASP A 149 -12.08 -12.33 -18.15
C ASP A 149 -10.79 -12.65 -17.38
N LEU A 150 -9.78 -11.81 -17.61
CA LEU A 150 -8.60 -11.77 -16.75
C LEU A 150 -8.99 -11.26 -15.36
N THR A 151 -8.36 -11.82 -14.32
CA THR A 151 -8.48 -11.32 -12.95
C THR A 151 -7.41 -10.30 -12.67
N TYR A 152 -7.80 -9.02 -12.59
CA TYR A 152 -6.92 -7.91 -12.20
C TYR A 152 -6.81 -7.81 -10.68
N ASN A 153 -5.76 -7.15 -10.20
CA ASN A 153 -5.51 -6.93 -8.76
C ASN A 153 -5.49 -8.23 -7.94
N ALA A 154 -5.05 -9.34 -8.54
CA ALA A 154 -4.93 -10.60 -7.83
C ALA A 154 -3.69 -10.57 -6.92
N THR A 155 -3.89 -10.65 -5.61
CA THR A 155 -2.76 -10.68 -4.65
C THR A 155 -2.10 -12.05 -4.68
N ILE A 156 -0.87 -12.12 -5.20
CA ILE A 156 -0.11 -13.38 -5.27
C ILE A 156 0.79 -13.59 -4.04
N PHE A 157 1.16 -12.49 -3.39
CA PHE A 157 2.01 -12.53 -2.20
C PHE A 157 1.73 -11.31 -1.33
N SER A 158 1.73 -11.53 -0.02
CA SER A 158 1.80 -10.43 0.94
C SER A 158 2.50 -10.85 2.23
N THR A 159 3.16 -9.90 2.87
CA THR A 159 3.75 -10.10 4.19
C THR A 159 3.82 -8.78 4.95
N ILE A 160 3.70 -8.88 6.28
CA ILE A 160 3.74 -7.75 7.21
C ILE A 160 4.71 -8.07 8.36
N GLY A 161 5.12 -7.03 9.09
CA GLY A 161 5.99 -7.21 10.26
C GLY A 161 7.44 -7.47 9.89
N LEU A 162 7.86 -7.05 8.70
CA LEU A 162 9.26 -7.01 8.29
C LEU A 162 10.00 -5.94 9.10
N ALA A 163 11.32 -6.10 9.23
CA ALA A 163 12.16 -5.03 9.74
C ALA A 163 12.16 -3.88 8.74
N ASN A 164 12.18 -2.61 9.19
CA ASN A 164 12.25 -1.48 8.25
C ASN A 164 13.66 -1.33 7.66
N THR A 165 13.99 -2.23 6.74
CA THR A 165 15.29 -2.36 6.07
C THR A 165 15.08 -2.54 4.57
N SER A 166 16.17 -2.53 3.80
CA SER A 166 16.10 -2.90 2.38
C SER A 166 15.77 -4.38 2.25
N HIS A 167 14.79 -4.70 1.42
CA HIS A 167 14.34 -6.05 1.10
C HIS A 167 14.48 -6.31 -0.40
N GLU A 168 14.75 -7.56 -0.74
CA GLU A 168 14.71 -8.07 -2.11
C GLU A 168 13.69 -9.20 -2.20
N LEU A 169 12.67 -9.01 -3.04
CA LEU A 169 11.62 -9.98 -3.29
C LEU A 169 11.75 -10.49 -4.73
N VAL A 170 12.04 -11.78 -4.88
CA VAL A 170 12.14 -12.47 -6.16
C VAL A 170 10.93 -13.38 -6.32
N ILE A 171 10.21 -13.20 -7.41
CA ILE A 171 9.07 -14.04 -7.79
C ILE A 171 9.41 -14.64 -9.14
N GLY A 172 9.40 -15.96 -9.26
CA GLY A 172 9.76 -16.58 -10.53
C GLY A 172 9.54 -18.07 -10.57
N THR A 173 9.95 -18.68 -11.68
CA THR A 173 9.70 -20.09 -11.97
C THR A 173 10.85 -21.03 -11.58
N ASN A 174 11.74 -20.57 -10.68
CA ASN A 174 12.81 -21.40 -10.14
C ASN A 174 12.20 -22.51 -9.29
N GLY A 175 12.26 -23.75 -9.74
CA GLY A 175 11.61 -24.88 -9.06
C GLY A 175 10.24 -25.27 -9.63
N ILE A 176 9.77 -24.56 -10.65
CA ILE A 176 8.50 -24.84 -11.34
C ILE A 176 8.73 -25.76 -12.54
N TYR A 177 7.86 -26.77 -12.68
CA TYR A 177 7.94 -27.79 -13.73
C TYR A 177 6.76 -27.74 -14.71
N ASN A 178 5.79 -26.85 -14.48
CA ASN A 178 4.66 -26.62 -15.38
C ASN A 178 4.87 -25.36 -16.22
N TYR A 179 4.21 -25.30 -17.38
CA TYR A 179 4.11 -24.06 -18.13
C TYR A 179 3.44 -23.01 -17.26
N SER A 180 4.01 -21.81 -17.20
CA SER A 180 3.49 -20.74 -16.35
C SER A 180 3.50 -19.40 -17.07
N TYR A 181 2.38 -18.70 -17.02
CA TYR A 181 2.21 -17.33 -17.48
C TYR A 181 2.36 -16.40 -16.28
N LEU A 182 3.36 -15.52 -16.32
CA LEU A 182 3.60 -14.50 -15.31
C LEU A 182 3.18 -13.16 -15.90
N ASN A 183 2.41 -12.38 -15.15
CA ASN A 183 1.97 -11.06 -15.57
C ASN A 183 1.95 -10.12 -14.37
N PHE A 184 3.09 -9.47 -14.14
CA PHE A 184 3.26 -8.54 -13.04
C PHE A 184 2.68 -7.18 -13.43
N ASP A 185 1.81 -6.66 -12.57
CA ASP A 185 1.08 -5.41 -12.75
C ASP A 185 1.67 -4.34 -11.83
N TRP A 186 1.55 -4.55 -10.51
CA TRP A 186 2.10 -3.62 -9.52
C TRP A 186 2.30 -4.26 -8.14
N ALA A 187 3.02 -3.54 -7.28
CA ALA A 187 3.16 -3.87 -5.87
C ALA A 187 2.99 -2.62 -5.00
N ILE A 188 2.69 -2.83 -3.73
CA ILE A 188 2.65 -1.79 -2.70
C ILE A 188 3.46 -2.22 -1.49
N TYR A 189 4.28 -1.33 -0.96
CA TYR A 189 5.04 -1.55 0.27
C TYR A 189 4.78 -0.44 1.27
N THR A 190 4.88 -0.76 2.56
CA THR A 190 4.73 0.21 3.64
C THR A 190 6.10 0.56 4.19
N ALA A 191 6.52 1.82 4.08
CA ALA A 191 7.78 2.33 4.64
C ALA A 191 7.55 3.02 5.98
N ASP A 192 8.39 2.78 6.99
CA ASP A 192 8.48 3.66 8.16
C ASP A 192 9.51 4.75 7.90
N ILE A 193 9.04 5.97 7.63
CA ILE A 193 9.90 7.10 7.24
C ILE A 193 10.55 7.81 8.43
N ASN A 194 10.13 7.49 9.66
CA ASN A 194 10.68 8.07 10.89
C ASN A 194 11.70 7.17 11.59
N ALA A 195 11.82 5.92 11.17
CA ALA A 195 12.87 5.04 11.66
C ALA A 195 14.22 5.62 11.18
N LEU A 196 15.09 6.00 12.14
CA LEU A 196 16.48 6.29 11.80
C LEU A 196 17.05 5.08 11.04
N PRO A 197 17.83 5.29 9.97
CA PRO A 197 18.50 4.18 9.32
C PRO A 197 19.37 3.47 10.35
N SER A 198 19.00 2.24 10.68
CA SER A 198 19.87 1.32 11.41
C SER A 198 21.16 1.23 10.59
N GLN A 199 22.23 1.90 11.02
CA GLN A 199 23.54 1.71 10.42
C GLN A 199 23.90 0.24 10.61
N SER A 200 23.76 -0.55 9.55
CA SER A 200 24.31 -1.90 9.48
C SER A 200 25.80 -1.80 9.75
N ALA A 201 26.23 -2.30 10.91
CA ALA A 201 27.65 -2.44 11.23
C ALA A 201 28.28 -3.31 10.14
N SER A 202 29.03 -2.68 9.26
CA SER A 202 29.80 -3.35 8.22
C SER A 202 31.01 -3.98 8.91
N THR A 203 30.91 -5.25 9.30
CA THR A 203 32.09 -6.00 9.74
C THR A 203 32.95 -6.27 8.52
N ALA A 204 33.98 -5.44 8.33
CA ALA A 204 35.02 -5.68 7.35
C ALA A 204 35.76 -6.97 7.72
N PHE A 205 35.70 -7.99 6.85
CA PHE A 205 36.52 -9.18 6.97
C PHE A 205 37.85 -8.94 6.25
N THR A 206 38.91 -8.83 7.04
CA THR A 206 40.30 -8.81 6.57
C THR A 206 40.66 -10.16 5.96
N SER A 207 41.11 -10.15 4.72
CA SER A 207 41.65 -11.30 4.00
C SER A 207 43.05 -11.66 4.53
N THR A 208 43.21 -12.87 5.05
CA THR A 208 44.53 -13.52 5.16
C THR A 208 44.44 -14.92 4.60
N THR A 209 45.12 -15.09 3.47
CA THR A 209 45.49 -16.34 2.81
C THR A 209 46.47 -17.11 3.69
N ASP A 210 46.24 -18.41 3.92
CA ASP A 210 47.32 -19.40 3.77
C ASP A 210 46.80 -20.83 3.69
N SER A 211 47.58 -21.65 3.00
CA SER A 211 47.25 -22.99 2.51
C SER A 211 47.96 -24.07 3.32
N SER A 212 47.29 -25.18 3.65
CA SER A 212 47.83 -26.56 3.53
C SER A 212 46.99 -27.64 4.26
N SER A 213 46.46 -28.58 3.46
CA SER A 213 46.48 -30.07 3.57
C SER A 213 46.04 -30.88 4.81
N VAL A 214 45.40 -32.01 4.44
CA VAL A 214 45.28 -33.39 5.03
C VAL A 214 44.25 -33.75 6.13
N ALA A 215 43.16 -34.37 5.64
CA ALA A 215 42.58 -35.69 5.94
C ALA A 215 42.24 -36.18 7.38
N SER A 216 40.95 -36.53 7.50
CA SER A 216 40.32 -37.63 8.27
C SER A 216 40.07 -37.46 9.79
N THR A 217 38.78 -37.42 10.16
CA THR A 217 38.06 -38.44 10.99
C THR A 217 37.02 -37.80 11.93
N ALA A 218 35.87 -38.46 12.03
CA ALA A 218 34.81 -38.34 13.04
C ALA A 218 33.85 -37.13 12.96
N SER A 219 32.64 -37.45 12.49
CA SER A 219 31.40 -36.70 12.67
C SER A 219 30.97 -36.73 14.14
N PRO A 220 30.63 -35.57 14.72
CA PRO A 220 29.48 -35.48 15.58
C PRO A 220 28.45 -34.50 15.01
N THR A 221 27.25 -35.04 14.83
CA THR A 221 25.96 -34.38 14.61
C THR A 221 25.81 -33.02 15.33
N PRO A 222 25.64 -31.89 14.60
CA PRO A 222 25.11 -30.67 15.19
C PRO A 222 23.59 -30.70 15.19
N THR A 223 23.05 -30.59 16.40
CA THR A 223 21.66 -30.44 16.78
C THR A 223 21.05 -29.19 16.12
N PRO A 224 19.80 -29.22 15.64
CA PRO A 224 19.18 -28.05 15.03
C PRO A 224 18.95 -26.94 16.07
N GLN A 225 19.64 -25.82 15.94
CA GLN A 225 19.28 -24.57 16.61
C GLN A 225 17.98 -24.06 15.99
N GLY A 226 16.86 -24.44 16.61
CA GLY A 226 15.56 -23.86 16.30
C GLY A 226 15.58 -22.37 16.59
N SER A 227 15.49 -21.56 15.54
CA SER A 227 15.07 -20.16 15.62
C SER A 227 13.62 -20.15 16.09
N SER A 228 13.41 -20.21 17.40
CA SER A 228 12.08 -20.09 17.99
C SER A 228 11.54 -18.70 17.66
N SER A 229 10.47 -18.69 16.88
CA SER A 229 9.77 -17.49 16.49
C SER A 229 9.37 -16.71 17.75
N LYS A 230 9.80 -15.45 17.83
CA LYS A 230 9.57 -14.54 18.97
C LYS A 230 8.10 -14.12 19.13
N ILE A 231 7.17 -14.82 18.46
CA ILE A 231 5.72 -14.59 18.52
C ILE A 231 5.20 -14.72 19.96
N GLY A 232 5.72 -15.68 20.74
CA GLY A 232 5.29 -15.90 22.13
C GLY A 232 5.56 -14.71 23.06
N VAL A 233 6.62 -13.95 22.81
CA VAL A 233 6.99 -12.76 23.62
C VAL A 233 6.05 -11.59 23.30
N ILE A 234 5.63 -11.46 22.04
CA ILE A 234 4.75 -10.38 21.58
C ILE A 234 3.33 -10.58 22.11
N VAL A 235 2.77 -11.80 21.98
CA VAL A 235 1.41 -12.10 22.46
C VAL A 235 1.31 -12.11 23.99
N GLY A 236 2.34 -12.57 24.69
CA GLY A 236 2.36 -12.54 26.17
C GLY A 236 2.38 -11.13 26.75
N SER A 237 3.07 -10.19 26.08
CA SER A 237 3.20 -8.81 26.55
C SER A 237 1.91 -7.99 26.40
N THR A 238 1.13 -8.21 25.35
CA THR A 238 -0.11 -7.47 25.09
C THR A 238 -1.23 -7.88 26.05
N LEU A 239 -1.44 -9.18 26.24
CA LEU A 239 -2.43 -9.71 27.19
C LEU A 239 -2.07 -9.40 28.65
N GLY A 240 -0.79 -9.51 29.01
CA GLY A 240 -0.31 -9.15 30.34
C GLY A 240 -0.46 -7.65 30.63
N GLY A 241 -0.10 -6.80 29.67
CA GLY A 241 -0.25 -5.35 29.78
C GLY A 241 -1.71 -4.92 29.95
N LEU A 242 -2.63 -5.47 29.16
CA LEU A 242 -4.06 -5.20 29.25
C LEU A 242 -4.64 -5.57 30.62
N ALA A 243 -4.26 -6.71 31.18
CA ALA A 243 -4.71 -7.13 32.50
C ALA A 243 -4.22 -6.19 33.61
N VAL A 244 -2.96 -5.75 33.56
CA VAL A 244 -2.38 -4.82 34.53
C VAL A 244 -3.03 -3.43 34.43
N ILE A 245 -3.27 -2.93 33.21
CA ILE A 245 -3.95 -1.65 32.98
C ILE A 245 -5.40 -1.71 33.49
N ALA A 246 -6.13 -2.79 33.20
CA ALA A 246 -7.50 -2.97 33.68
C ALA A 246 -7.56 -3.01 35.22
N LEU A 247 -6.65 -3.73 35.87
CA LEU A 247 -6.55 -3.76 37.34
C LEU A 247 -6.19 -2.40 37.94
N ALA A 248 -5.28 -1.66 37.29
CA ALA A 248 -4.92 -0.31 37.72
C ALA A 248 -6.11 0.66 37.61
N LEU A 249 -6.89 0.60 36.53
CA LEU A 249 -8.10 1.40 36.34
C LEU A 249 -9.18 1.07 37.37
N VAL A 250 -9.43 -0.23 37.63
CA VAL A 250 -10.38 -0.66 38.67
C VAL A 250 -9.94 -0.19 40.05
N PHE A 251 -8.64 -0.26 40.36
CA PHE A 251 -8.09 0.27 41.61
C PHE A 251 -8.30 1.78 41.72
N LEU A 252 -8.02 2.53 40.65
CA LEU A 252 -8.23 3.99 40.58
C LEU A 252 -9.70 4.36 40.80
N VAL A 253 -10.63 3.70 40.12
CA VAL A 253 -12.08 3.94 40.27
C VAL A 253 -12.55 3.62 41.68
N ARG A 254 -12.09 2.51 42.28
CA ARG A 254 -12.41 2.17 43.67
C ARG A 254 -11.83 3.17 44.66
N HIS A 255 -10.66 3.74 44.37
CA HIS A 255 -10.02 4.71 45.24
C HIS A 255 -10.67 6.10 45.14
N LEU A 256 -11.15 6.49 43.95
CA LEU A 256 -11.90 7.72 43.73
C LEU A 256 -13.32 7.65 44.33
N ARG A 257 -13.98 6.48 44.25
CA ARG A 257 -15.29 6.25 44.87
C ARG A 257 -15.25 6.14 46.40
N ARG A 258 -14.07 5.99 47.01
CA ARG A 258 -13.87 5.94 48.47
C ARG A 258 -13.49 7.28 49.09
N ALA A 259 -13.47 8.38 48.33
CA ALA A 259 -13.34 9.71 48.90
C ALA A 259 -14.59 10.02 49.75
N PRO A 260 -14.48 10.20 51.08
CA PRO A 260 -15.62 10.55 51.90
C PRO A 260 -16.15 11.92 51.45
N PRO A 261 -17.48 12.14 51.45
CA PRO A 261 -18.06 13.43 51.12
C PRO A 261 -17.45 14.48 52.06
N VAL A 262 -16.84 15.51 51.47
CA VAL A 262 -16.35 16.67 52.21
C VAL A 262 -17.56 17.31 52.87
N ARG A 263 -17.73 17.08 54.18
CA ARG A 263 -18.78 17.69 54.98
C ARG A 263 -18.45 19.18 55.11
N TYR A 264 -19.04 19.99 54.24
CA TYR A 264 -18.93 21.44 54.30
C TYR A 264 -19.60 21.91 55.59
N LYS A 265 -18.79 22.32 56.57
CA LYS A 265 -19.27 22.90 57.83
C LYS A 265 -19.57 24.36 57.54
N LYS A 266 -20.86 24.70 57.43
CA LYS A 266 -21.35 26.07 57.28
C LYS A 266 -21.31 26.73 58.66
N ASP A 267 -20.23 27.43 58.96
CA ASP A 267 -20.21 28.38 60.07
C ASP A 267 -20.62 29.75 59.48
N GLU A 268 -21.82 30.20 59.85
CA GLU A 268 -22.31 31.55 59.56
C GLU A 268 -21.56 32.55 60.44
N GLY A 269 -21.01 33.58 59.81
CA GLY A 269 -20.21 34.61 60.46
C GLY A 269 -19.98 35.80 59.52
N MET A 270 -21.05 36.57 59.36
CA MET A 270 -21.13 37.99 59.00
C MET A 270 -19.79 38.76 58.98
N LEU A 271 -19.43 39.32 57.82
CA LEU A 271 -18.84 40.66 57.71
C LEU A 271 -19.03 41.20 56.30
N ASP A 272 -19.84 42.24 56.26
CA ASP A 272 -20.13 43.13 55.15
C ASP A 272 -18.83 43.86 54.76
N ILE A 273 -18.35 43.65 53.54
CA ILE A 273 -17.26 44.43 52.95
C ILE A 273 -17.67 44.76 51.52
N ASP A 274 -17.91 46.05 51.33
CA ASP A 274 -18.18 46.72 50.06
C ASP A 274 -17.26 46.25 48.93
N VAL A 275 -17.90 45.83 47.84
CA VAL A 275 -17.29 45.50 46.56
C VAL A 275 -17.37 46.72 45.65
N PRO A 276 -16.25 47.32 45.23
CA PRO A 276 -16.24 48.14 44.03
C PRO A 276 -16.11 47.21 42.81
N GLN A 277 -17.05 47.32 41.87
CA GLN A 277 -16.89 46.79 40.51
C GLN A 277 -15.62 47.36 39.86
N PRO A 278 -14.91 46.52 39.09
CA PRO A 278 -14.57 46.96 37.75
C PRO A 278 -14.77 45.88 36.68
N HIS A 279 -15.56 46.25 35.68
CA HIS A 279 -15.41 45.95 34.26
C HIS A 279 -14.73 44.63 33.84
N GLN A 280 -15.54 43.73 33.27
CA GLN A 280 -15.19 43.02 32.03
C GLN A 280 -16.00 43.66 30.90
N PRO A 281 -15.45 43.88 29.69
CA PRO A 281 -15.00 42.77 28.86
C PRO A 281 -13.76 43.05 27.99
N TYR A 282 -13.01 41.99 27.67
CA TYR A 282 -12.59 41.59 26.31
C TYR A 282 -11.36 40.66 26.42
N ARG A 283 -11.61 39.36 26.58
CA ARG A 283 -10.57 38.34 26.44
C ARG A 283 -10.63 37.80 25.01
N LYS A 284 -9.71 38.27 24.17
CA LYS A 284 -9.45 37.74 22.83
C LYS A 284 -9.18 36.23 22.95
N ARG A 285 -10.04 35.43 22.33
CA ARG A 285 -9.89 33.97 22.23
C ARG A 285 -8.79 33.70 21.21
N GLU A 286 -7.55 33.59 21.66
CA GLU A 286 -6.49 33.03 20.82
C GLU A 286 -6.70 31.52 20.76
N ILE A 287 -7.16 31.09 19.59
CA ILE A 287 -7.22 29.69 19.16
C ILE A 287 -5.75 29.20 19.13
N PRO A 288 -5.40 28.10 19.80
CA PRO A 288 -4.10 27.48 19.59
C PRO A 288 -4.09 26.90 18.18
N VAL A 289 -3.40 27.58 17.26
CA VAL A 289 -3.09 27.05 15.93
C VAL A 289 -2.16 25.86 16.13
N SER A 290 -2.62 24.69 15.72
CA SER A 290 -1.84 23.46 15.63
C SER A 290 -0.64 23.67 14.70
N VAL A 291 0.58 23.64 15.25
CA VAL A 291 1.84 23.90 14.52
C VAL A 291 2.35 22.65 13.77
N HIS A 292 1.47 21.74 13.33
CA HIS A 292 1.85 20.57 12.50
C HIS A 292 1.08 20.45 11.17
N GLU A 293 0.31 21.47 10.80
CA GLU A 293 -0.52 21.49 9.59
C GLU A 293 0.04 22.22 8.33
N PRO A 294 1.33 22.59 8.15
CA PRO A 294 1.73 23.24 6.90
C PRO A 294 1.88 22.28 5.70
N THR A 295 2.31 21.04 5.94
CA THR A 295 2.74 20.11 4.87
C THR A 295 1.57 19.35 4.26
N GLN A 296 0.60 18.94 5.08
CA GLN A 296 -0.61 18.27 4.60
C GLN A 296 -1.46 19.23 3.78
N ARG A 297 -1.68 20.47 4.25
CA ARG A 297 -2.34 21.53 3.46
C ARG A 297 -1.62 21.93 2.18
N LYS A 298 -0.30 21.72 2.09
CA LYS A 298 0.45 21.94 0.84
C LYS A 298 0.27 20.76 -0.10
N ALA A 299 0.34 19.54 0.40
CA ALA A 299 0.08 18.34 -0.39
C ALA A 299 -1.37 18.30 -0.90
N ASP A 300 -2.35 18.65 -0.05
CA ASP A 300 -3.76 18.71 -0.42
C ASP A 300 -4.02 19.80 -1.47
N ARG A 301 -3.37 20.97 -1.36
CA ARG A 301 -3.45 22.01 -2.41
C ARG A 301 -2.82 21.58 -3.73
N LEU A 302 -1.64 20.96 -3.70
CA LEU A 302 -0.98 20.43 -4.90
C LEU A 302 -1.82 19.32 -5.56
N ARG A 303 -2.54 18.52 -4.77
CA ARG A 303 -3.47 17.49 -5.26
C ARG A 303 -4.73 18.11 -5.86
N GLU A 304 -5.32 19.11 -5.21
CA GLU A 304 -6.47 19.85 -5.73
C GLU A 304 -6.13 20.61 -7.02
N GLU A 305 -4.91 21.14 -7.16
CA GLU A 305 -4.40 21.71 -8.40
C GLU A 305 -4.29 20.63 -9.49
N ARG A 306 -3.60 19.52 -9.22
CA ARG A 306 -3.48 18.41 -10.19
C ARG A 306 -4.85 17.87 -10.63
N GLN A 307 -5.79 17.70 -9.70
CA GLN A 307 -7.12 17.20 -10.00
C GLN A 307 -7.92 18.19 -10.86
N ARG A 308 -7.72 19.49 -10.66
CA ARG A 308 -8.30 20.53 -11.52
C ARG A 308 -7.70 20.48 -12.92
N ASP A 309 -6.38 20.36 -13.03
CA ASP A 309 -5.70 20.26 -14.33
C ASP A 309 -6.20 19.04 -15.12
N ILE A 310 -6.37 17.88 -14.47
CA ILE A 310 -6.92 16.67 -15.09
C ILE A 310 -8.38 16.90 -15.53
N ASN A 311 -9.20 17.55 -14.69
CA ASN A 311 -10.59 17.84 -15.06
C ASN A 311 -10.67 18.82 -16.24
N GLU A 312 -9.79 19.83 -16.30
CA GLU A 312 -9.71 20.76 -17.42
C GLU A 312 -9.27 20.06 -18.70
N LEU A 313 -8.31 19.15 -18.63
CA LEU A 313 -7.86 18.32 -19.75
C LEU A 313 -8.99 17.44 -20.29
N ILE A 314 -9.74 16.76 -19.41
CA ILE A 314 -10.90 15.95 -19.80
C ILE A 314 -11.96 16.82 -20.49
N GLN A 315 -12.29 17.99 -19.93
CA GLN A 315 -13.25 18.90 -20.54
C GLN A 315 -12.77 19.50 -21.86
N SER A 316 -11.46 19.72 -22.01
CA SER A 316 -10.86 20.17 -23.27
C SER A 316 -10.98 19.10 -24.35
N ALA A 317 -10.54 17.88 -24.05
CA ALA A 317 -10.58 16.75 -24.98
C ALA A 317 -12.03 16.39 -25.37
N GLN A 318 -12.97 16.46 -24.43
CA GLN A 318 -14.39 16.23 -24.72
C GLN A 318 -14.95 17.28 -25.69
N ARG A 319 -14.62 18.57 -25.50
CA ARG A 319 -15.04 19.64 -26.43
C ARG A 319 -14.44 19.48 -27.82
N GLU A 320 -13.19 19.05 -27.90
CA GLU A 320 -12.53 18.75 -29.16
C GLU A 320 -13.22 17.59 -29.89
N LEU A 321 -13.57 16.53 -29.17
CA LEU A 321 -14.33 15.40 -29.71
C LEU A 321 -15.73 15.82 -30.20
N ASP A 322 -16.41 16.70 -29.47
CA ASP A 322 -17.74 17.21 -29.85
C ASP A 322 -17.66 18.13 -31.09
N ASN A 323 -16.60 18.94 -31.22
CA ASN A 323 -16.37 19.77 -32.41
C ASN A 323 -16.02 18.96 -33.67
N LEU A 324 -15.40 17.79 -33.51
CA LEU A 324 -15.07 16.87 -34.61
C LEU A 324 -16.25 16.01 -35.03
N ARG A 325 -17.37 16.05 -34.30
CA ARG A 325 -18.60 15.31 -34.65
C ARG A 325 -19.37 16.10 -35.71
N PRO A 326 -19.49 15.60 -36.96
CA PRO A 326 -20.21 16.33 -38.01
C PRO A 326 -21.69 16.46 -37.64
N ASP A 327 -22.24 17.67 -37.83
CA ASP A 327 -23.67 17.95 -37.74
C ASP A 327 -24.46 17.01 -38.65
N ARG A 328 -25.02 15.95 -38.07
CA ARG A 328 -25.85 14.97 -38.79
C ARG A 328 -27.29 15.46 -38.98
N ASN A 329 -27.56 16.74 -38.72
CA ASN A 329 -28.89 17.35 -38.76
C ASN A 329 -28.90 18.63 -39.62
N ALA A 330 -28.74 18.48 -40.93
CA ALA A 330 -29.23 19.46 -41.88
C ALA A 330 -29.66 18.77 -43.18
N GLY A 331 -30.95 18.85 -43.51
CA GLY A 331 -31.45 18.54 -44.85
C GLY A 331 -32.32 17.29 -45.01
N SER A 332 -33.37 17.13 -44.19
CA SER A 332 -34.58 16.43 -44.65
C SER A 332 -35.41 17.41 -45.47
N ALA A 333 -35.29 17.38 -46.80
CA ALA A 333 -36.29 17.78 -47.79
C ALA A 333 -35.69 17.67 -49.20
N GLY A 334 -36.23 16.78 -50.04
CA GLY A 334 -35.88 16.70 -51.46
C GLY A 334 -36.05 15.32 -52.11
N GLU A 335 -37.29 14.88 -52.23
CA GLU A 335 -37.83 13.86 -53.17
C GLU A 335 -37.52 14.32 -54.64
N ILE A 336 -37.08 13.54 -55.66
CA ILE A 336 -37.68 12.40 -56.41
C ILE A 336 -36.68 11.86 -57.48
N ASP A 337 -36.77 10.55 -57.80
CA ASP A 337 -36.42 9.73 -59.00
C ASP A 337 -34.97 9.33 -59.43
N GLY A 338 -34.76 7.99 -59.51
CA GLY A 338 -33.77 7.32 -60.40
C GLY A 338 -33.19 5.97 -59.88
N PRO A 339 -33.18 4.84 -60.65
CA PRO A 339 -32.93 3.47 -60.15
C PRO A 339 -31.44 3.06 -60.06
N PRO A 340 -31.10 1.89 -59.44
CA PRO A 340 -29.85 1.72 -58.70
C PRO A 340 -28.71 1.16 -59.56
N ALA A 341 -27.54 1.82 -59.49
CA ALA A 341 -26.27 1.24 -59.90
C ALA A 341 -25.43 0.93 -58.65
N ALA A 342 -25.22 -0.37 -58.42
CA ALA A 342 -24.35 -0.88 -57.39
C ALA A 342 -22.88 -0.57 -57.73
N GLY A 343 -22.21 0.15 -56.84
CA GLY A 343 -20.76 0.33 -56.82
C GLY A 343 -20.33 0.71 -55.40
N PRO A 344 -19.31 0.08 -54.80
CA PRO A 344 -18.91 0.36 -53.43
C PRO A 344 -18.27 1.75 -53.37
N SER A 345 -18.87 2.65 -52.59
CA SER A 345 -18.31 3.95 -52.29
C SER A 345 -16.99 3.78 -51.54
N ARG A 346 -15.90 4.07 -52.25
CA ARG A 346 -14.53 4.12 -51.74
C ARG A 346 -14.47 5.15 -50.59
N PRO A 347 -14.12 4.77 -49.36
CA PRO A 347 -14.02 5.74 -48.27
C PRO A 347 -12.89 6.71 -48.59
N THR A 348 -13.22 7.99 -48.68
CA THR A 348 -12.26 9.09 -48.87
C THR A 348 -11.18 9.02 -47.79
N PRO A 349 -9.87 9.12 -48.13
CA PRO A 349 -8.77 8.98 -47.18
C PRO A 349 -8.88 9.87 -45.92
N GLY A 350 -9.50 11.04 -46.05
CA GLY A 350 -9.74 11.96 -44.94
C GLY A 350 -10.67 11.42 -43.84
N LEU A 351 -11.63 10.54 -44.16
CA LEU A 351 -12.54 9.96 -43.16
C LEU A 351 -11.89 8.84 -42.34
N ALA A 352 -10.94 8.12 -42.94
CA ALA A 352 -10.15 7.12 -42.21
C ALA A 352 -9.18 7.79 -41.25
N SER A 353 -8.53 8.88 -41.69
CA SER A 353 -7.67 9.71 -40.83
C SER A 353 -8.45 10.31 -39.66
N LEU A 354 -9.62 10.89 -39.92
CA LEU A 354 -10.48 11.47 -38.89
C LEU A 354 -11.00 10.41 -37.89
N ARG A 355 -11.29 9.19 -38.35
CA ARG A 355 -11.68 8.08 -37.48
C ARG A 355 -10.56 7.70 -36.52
N ASN A 356 -9.32 7.63 -37.01
CA ASN A 356 -8.16 7.31 -36.17
C ASN A 356 -7.93 8.41 -35.13
N GLU A 357 -8.07 9.67 -35.52
CA GLU A 357 -7.93 10.82 -34.62
C GLU A 357 -9.02 10.83 -33.54
N MET A 358 -10.28 10.55 -33.90
CA MET A 358 -11.35 10.39 -32.90
C MET A 358 -11.13 9.20 -31.97
N GLN A 359 -10.54 8.11 -32.46
CA GLN A 359 -10.22 6.96 -31.62
C GLN A 359 -9.13 7.32 -30.61
N GLN A 360 -8.05 7.95 -31.09
CA GLN A 360 -6.96 8.42 -30.24
C GLN A 360 -7.44 9.42 -29.16
N LEU A 361 -8.34 10.34 -29.50
CA LEU A 361 -8.94 11.26 -28.54
C LEU A 361 -9.79 10.54 -27.48
N ARG A 362 -10.53 9.49 -27.87
CA ARG A 362 -11.31 8.67 -26.91
C ARG A 362 -10.40 7.93 -25.95
N ASP A 363 -9.35 7.29 -26.47
CA ASP A 363 -8.38 6.54 -25.67
C ASP A 363 -7.66 7.50 -24.68
N GLN A 364 -7.38 8.74 -25.11
CA GLN A 364 -6.80 9.77 -24.24
C GLN A 364 -7.77 10.22 -23.13
N ILE A 365 -9.07 10.38 -23.44
CA ILE A 365 -10.09 10.71 -22.44
C ILE A 365 -10.20 9.56 -21.41
N GLU A 366 -10.22 8.32 -21.88
CA GLU A 366 -10.27 7.12 -21.03
C GLU A 366 -9.05 7.00 -20.12
N TYR A 367 -7.85 7.25 -20.64
CA TYR A 367 -6.62 7.32 -19.85
C TYR A 367 -6.69 8.39 -18.74
N LEU A 368 -7.20 9.59 -19.06
CA LEU A 368 -7.35 10.66 -18.08
C LEU A 368 -8.39 10.32 -17.00
N HIS A 369 -9.45 9.60 -17.37
CA HIS A 369 -10.43 9.08 -16.42
C HIS A 369 -9.83 8.03 -15.49
N ALA A 370 -9.08 7.06 -16.01
CA ALA A 370 -8.41 6.04 -15.19
C ALA A 370 -7.42 6.65 -14.19
N ARG A 371 -6.63 7.65 -14.63
CA ARG A 371 -5.71 8.38 -13.76
C ARG A 371 -6.42 9.12 -12.62
N ARG A 372 -7.57 9.73 -12.91
CA ARG A 372 -8.43 10.37 -11.91
C ARG A 372 -8.96 9.38 -10.88
N GLU A 373 -9.36 8.18 -11.32
CA GLU A 373 -9.87 7.14 -10.43
C GLU A 373 -8.76 6.54 -9.56
N SER A 374 -7.54 6.38 -10.09
CA SER A 374 -6.35 5.97 -9.32
C SER A 374 -5.99 7.00 -8.23
N ASP A 375 -5.93 8.30 -8.59
CA ASP A 375 -5.70 9.39 -7.63
C ASP A 375 -6.83 9.48 -6.57
N LEU A 376 -8.07 9.11 -6.93
CA LEU A 376 -9.20 9.01 -6.00
C LEU A 376 -9.09 7.78 -5.07
N ALA A 377 -8.63 6.64 -5.60
CA ALA A 377 -8.38 5.42 -4.82
C ALA A 377 -7.26 5.63 -3.79
N LEU A 378 -6.23 6.41 -4.13
CA LEU A 378 -5.22 6.92 -3.20
C LEU A 378 -5.81 7.72 -2.04
N ALA A 379 -6.91 8.45 -2.26
CA ALA A 379 -7.62 9.17 -1.20
C ALA A 379 -8.41 8.22 -0.27
N LEU A 380 -8.97 7.13 -0.82
CA LEU A 380 -9.67 6.08 -0.05
C LEU A 380 -8.72 5.20 0.77
N SER A 381 -7.46 5.03 0.31
CA SER A 381 -6.42 4.22 0.97
C SER A 381 -5.87 4.82 2.27
N ASN A 382 -6.18 6.08 2.59
CA ASN A 382 -5.86 6.67 3.91
C ASN A 382 -6.82 6.22 5.03
N GLY A 383 -7.80 5.37 4.72
CA GLY A 383 -8.66 4.69 5.69
C GLY A 383 -7.98 3.46 6.32
N PRO A 384 -8.53 2.93 7.44
CA PRO A 384 -7.98 1.75 8.10
C PRO A 384 -7.93 0.56 7.12
N LEU A 385 -6.83 -0.19 7.20
CA LEU A 385 -6.51 -1.36 6.36
C LEU A 385 -7.73 -2.26 6.09
N PRO A 386 -7.92 -2.76 4.86
CA PRO A 386 -8.98 -3.71 4.57
C PRO A 386 -8.75 -5.01 5.38
N PRO A 387 -9.84 -5.65 5.83
CA PRO A 387 -9.76 -6.87 6.64
C PRO A 387 -9.05 -7.97 5.86
N ALA A 388 -8.10 -8.62 6.53
CA ALA A 388 -7.37 -9.77 6.04
C ALA A 388 -8.34 -10.82 5.48
N TYR A 389 -8.19 -11.16 4.20
CA TYR A 389 -8.78 -12.37 3.66
C TYR A 389 -7.97 -13.54 4.21
N THR A 390 -8.59 -14.28 5.13
CA THR A 390 -8.12 -15.61 5.52
C THR A 390 -8.14 -16.51 4.29
N GLN A 391 -6.99 -17.09 3.94
CA GLN A 391 -6.91 -18.27 3.08
C GLN A 391 -7.89 -19.34 3.60
N GLN A 392 -8.70 -19.90 2.70
CA GLN A 392 -9.38 -21.18 2.92
C GLN A 392 -8.49 -22.32 2.46
#